data_AF-A0A1F7P685-F1
#
_entry.id   AF-A0A1F7P685-F1
#
_cell.length_a   1.000
_cell.length_b   1.000
_cell.length_c   1.000
_cell.angle_alpha   90.00
_cell.angle_beta   90.00
_cell.angle_gamma   90.00
#
_symmetry.space_group_name_H-M   'P 1'
#
loop_
_entity.id
_entity.type
_entity.pdbx_description
1 polymer ?
#
loop_
_entity_poly.entity_id
_entity_poly.type
_entity_poly.pdbx_seq_one_letter_code
_entity_poly.pdbx_strand_id
1 'polypeptide(L)'
;MRSRVAPLALLLVSLSACASLTTTEQRSTQGPRAEEIWTASVMLSAGREPSFDEKRHWDNQLDEKIADYLRRHAEVANSLEVSTFRFLRQVTVGMTKEQIQILLGPPAAATTDSAEVEKLARGYWPAVKASGAKEAWVYPQGWRLYFADARVVDITQYLERK
;
A
#
# COMPACT_ATOMS: atom_id res chain seq x y z
N MET A 1 -72.86 -15.22 -16.05
CA MET A 1 -72.26 -14.02 -15.43
C MET A 1 -71.89 -14.35 -13.99
N ARG A 2 -70.58 -14.44 -13.70
CA ARG A 2 -70.03 -14.74 -12.37
C ARG A 2 -68.70 -14.02 -12.25
N SER A 3 -68.63 -13.15 -11.24
CA SER A 3 -67.49 -12.35 -10.80
C SER A 3 -66.25 -13.18 -10.46
N ARG A 4 -65.06 -12.55 -10.48
CA ARG A 4 -64.15 -12.41 -9.31
C ARG A 4 -62.80 -11.72 -9.66
N VAL A 5 -62.57 -10.57 -9.03
CA VAL A 5 -61.39 -10.19 -8.22
C VAL A 5 -59.98 -10.38 -8.82
N ALA A 6 -59.29 -9.27 -9.11
CA ALA A 6 -57.83 -9.14 -9.27
C ALA A 6 -57.12 -9.30 -7.89
N PRO A 7 -55.83 -9.71 -7.76
CA PRO A 7 -54.71 -8.76 -7.98
C PRO A 7 -53.29 -9.36 -8.26
N LEU A 8 -52.32 -8.45 -8.47
CA LEU A 8 -50.87 -8.49 -8.14
C LEU A 8 -50.06 -9.79 -8.38
N ALA A 9 -49.13 -9.74 -9.35
CA ALA A 9 -47.88 -10.50 -9.30
C ALA A 9 -46.71 -9.51 -9.40
N LEU A 10 -46.29 -9.09 -8.22
CA LEU A 10 -45.15 -8.25 -7.87
C LEU A 10 -43.85 -8.91 -8.38
N LEU A 11 -43.33 -8.48 -9.53
CA LEU A 11 -42.00 -8.87 -10.03
C LEU A 11 -40.92 -8.09 -9.26
N LEU A 12 -40.74 -8.46 -7.99
CA LEU A 12 -39.56 -8.16 -7.19
C LEU A 12 -38.38 -8.96 -7.76
N VAL A 13 -37.72 -8.42 -8.77
CA VAL A 13 -36.37 -8.87 -9.14
C VAL A 13 -35.44 -8.41 -8.03
N SER A 14 -35.15 -9.33 -7.12
CA SER A 14 -34.12 -9.23 -6.10
C SER A 14 -32.76 -8.98 -6.76
N LEU A 15 -32.34 -7.71 -6.79
CA LEU A 15 -30.96 -7.31 -6.98
C LEU A 15 -30.17 -7.75 -5.74
N SER A 16 -29.85 -9.03 -5.65
CA SER A 16 -28.77 -9.53 -4.79
C SER A 16 -27.44 -9.12 -5.40
N ALA A 17 -27.15 -7.82 -5.39
CA ALA A 17 -25.79 -7.34 -5.45
C ALA A 17 -25.13 -7.75 -4.13
N CYS A 18 -24.58 -8.96 -4.09
CA CYS A 18 -23.60 -9.33 -3.09
C CYS A 18 -22.43 -8.35 -3.26
N ALA A 19 -22.46 -7.26 -2.49
CA ALA A 19 -21.27 -6.52 -2.14
C ALA A 19 -20.40 -7.49 -1.34
N SER A 20 -19.58 -8.28 -2.03
CA SER A 20 -18.50 -9.01 -1.40
C SER A 20 -17.64 -7.98 -0.69
N LEU A 21 -17.76 -7.91 0.64
CA LEU A 21 -16.81 -7.32 1.56
C LEU A 21 -15.43 -7.86 1.17
N THR A 22 -14.76 -7.18 0.25
CA THR A 22 -13.53 -7.68 -0.35
C THR A 22 -12.42 -7.27 0.60
N THR A 23 -12.11 -8.17 1.53
CA THR A 23 -10.86 -8.13 2.28
C THR A 23 -9.73 -8.25 1.27
N THR A 24 -8.90 -7.21 1.16
CA THR A 24 -7.71 -7.26 0.31
C THR A 24 -6.63 -7.97 1.11
N GLU A 25 -6.35 -9.21 0.75
CA GLU A 25 -5.20 -9.98 1.24
C GLU A 25 -4.34 -10.37 0.04
N GLN A 26 -3.17 -9.75 -0.08
CA GLN A 26 -2.28 -9.99 -1.22
C GLN A 26 -0.80 -9.99 -0.83
N ARG A 27 -0.02 -10.70 -1.63
CA ARG A 27 1.44 -10.65 -1.67
C ARG A 27 1.84 -10.19 -3.07
N SER A 28 2.73 -9.21 -3.16
CA SER A 28 3.08 -8.58 -4.44
C SER A 28 4.56 -8.19 -4.47
N THR A 29 5.12 -8.02 -5.66
CA THR A 29 6.44 -7.40 -5.83
C THR A 29 6.36 -5.87 -5.89
N GLN A 30 5.15 -5.33 -6.01
CA GLN A 30 4.82 -3.91 -6.02
C GLN A 30 3.97 -3.57 -4.80
N GLY A 31 4.41 -2.55 -4.07
CA GLY A 31 3.76 -2.03 -2.88
C GLY A 31 2.98 -0.73 -3.15
N PRO A 32 2.75 0.07 -2.09
CA PRO A 32 1.96 1.28 -2.20
C PRO A 32 2.65 2.35 -3.05
N ARG A 33 1.83 3.24 -3.59
CA ARG A 33 2.32 4.50 -4.16
C ARG A 33 2.53 5.53 -3.05
N ALA A 34 3.51 6.41 -3.24
CA ALA A 34 3.78 7.53 -2.32
C ALA A 34 2.53 8.38 -2.09
N GLU A 35 1.80 8.69 -3.16
CA GLU A 35 0.57 9.49 -3.09
C GLU A 35 -0.54 8.82 -2.29
N GLU A 36 -0.65 7.49 -2.41
CA GLU A 36 -1.66 6.69 -1.71
C GLU A 36 -1.45 6.78 -0.18
N ILE A 37 -0.20 6.63 0.26
CA ILE A 37 0.17 6.72 1.68
C ILE A 37 0.07 8.15 2.19
N TRP A 38 0.54 9.12 1.41
CA TRP A 38 0.43 10.53 1.79
C TRP A 38 -1.04 10.97 1.94
N THR A 39 -1.89 10.63 0.97
CA THR A 39 -3.34 10.93 1.02
C THR A 39 -3.98 10.28 2.25
N ALA A 40 -3.68 9.01 2.52
CA ALA A 40 -4.17 8.34 3.72
C ALA A 40 -3.67 9.02 5.00
N SER A 41 -2.42 9.50 5.03
CA SER A 41 -1.88 10.21 6.20
C SER A 41 -2.64 11.53 6.46
N VAL A 42 -2.93 12.31 5.41
CA VAL A 42 -3.71 13.56 5.51
C VAL A 42 -5.13 13.26 5.99
N MET A 43 -5.78 12.24 5.44
CA MET A 43 -7.11 11.82 5.87
C MET A 43 -7.11 11.42 7.35
N LEU A 44 -6.12 10.65 7.80
CA LEU A 44 -6.01 10.21 9.20
C LEU A 44 -5.71 11.38 10.15
N SER A 45 -4.91 12.37 9.74
CA SER A 45 -4.52 13.49 10.60
C SER A 45 -5.52 14.65 10.61
N ALA A 46 -6.11 14.96 9.46
CA ALA A 46 -6.96 16.15 9.27
C ALA A 46 -8.45 15.82 9.11
N GLY A 47 -8.80 14.54 8.94
CA GLY A 47 -10.20 14.10 8.74
C GLY A 47 -10.81 14.57 7.42
N ARG A 48 -9.99 14.99 6.46
CA ARG A 48 -10.42 15.46 5.13
C ARG A 48 -9.43 15.01 4.05
N GLU A 49 -9.89 15.05 2.82
CA GLU A 49 -9.00 14.90 1.67
C GLU A 49 -8.00 16.05 1.58
N PRO A 50 -6.80 15.80 1.03
CA PRO A 50 -5.84 16.85 0.74
C PRO A 50 -6.41 17.82 -0.30
N SER A 51 -6.13 19.10 -0.09
CA SER A 51 -6.40 20.14 -1.08
C SER A 51 -5.42 20.06 -2.25
N PHE A 52 -5.77 20.69 -3.35
CA PHE A 52 -4.91 20.79 -4.53
C PHE A 52 -3.57 21.48 -4.24
N ASP A 53 -3.57 22.53 -3.41
CA ASP A 53 -2.34 23.23 -3.05
C ASP A 53 -1.43 22.39 -2.14
N GLU A 54 -2.01 21.64 -1.19
CA GLU A 54 -1.25 20.67 -0.39
C GLU A 54 -0.64 19.58 -1.26
N LYS A 55 -1.39 19.06 -2.24
CA LYS A 55 -0.90 18.07 -3.19
C LYS A 55 0.27 18.62 -4.00
N ARG A 56 0.12 19.82 -4.57
CA ARG A 56 1.20 20.48 -5.33
C ARG A 56 2.46 20.65 -4.47
N HIS A 57 2.29 21.09 -3.22
CA HIS A 57 3.43 21.30 -2.33
C HIS A 57 4.13 19.98 -2.00
N TRP A 58 3.36 18.93 -1.71
CA TRP A 58 3.89 17.59 -1.47
C TRP A 58 4.62 17.03 -2.69
N ASP A 59 4.05 17.16 -3.89
CA ASP A 59 4.67 16.71 -5.15
C ASP A 59 6.04 17.36 -5.36
N ASN A 60 6.14 18.68 -5.15
CA ASN A 60 7.40 19.42 -5.26
C ASN A 60 8.44 18.95 -4.23
N GLN A 61 8.04 18.80 -2.97
CA GLN A 61 8.95 18.33 -1.92
C GLN A 61 9.45 16.89 -2.19
N LEU A 62 8.59 16.03 -2.72
CA LEU A 62 8.97 14.66 -3.07
C LEU A 62 9.97 14.65 -4.23
N ASP A 63 9.72 15.46 -5.26
CA ASP A 63 10.64 15.60 -6.39
C ASP A 63 12.02 16.12 -5.96
N GLU A 64 12.06 17.10 -5.06
CA GLU A 64 13.31 17.58 -4.46
C GLU A 64 14.05 16.46 -3.72
N LYS A 65 13.38 15.72 -2.84
CA LYS A 65 13.99 14.60 -2.10
C LYS A 65 14.51 13.49 -3.03
N ILE A 66 13.76 13.16 -4.09
CA ILE A 66 14.19 12.19 -5.10
C ILE A 66 15.41 12.71 -5.86
N ALA A 67 15.40 13.98 -6.29
CA ALA A 67 16.54 14.58 -6.98
C ALA A 67 17.79 14.57 -6.08
N ASP A 68 17.64 14.93 -4.81
CA ASP A 68 18.73 14.94 -3.83
C ASP A 68 19.30 13.54 -3.59
N TYR A 69 18.44 12.52 -3.51
CA TYR A 69 18.86 11.13 -3.43
C TYR A 69 19.66 10.72 -4.68
N LEU A 70 19.14 11.00 -5.89
CA LEU A 70 19.83 10.62 -7.13
C LEU A 70 21.16 11.34 -7.33
N ARG A 71 21.32 12.56 -6.82
CA ARG A 71 22.62 13.25 -6.83
C ARG A 71 23.64 12.59 -5.90
N ARG A 72 23.20 12.06 -4.75
CA ARG A 72 24.06 11.33 -3.80
C ARG A 72 24.38 9.91 -4.25
N HIS A 73 23.56 9.34 -5.14
CA HIS A 73 23.63 7.97 -5.64
C HIS A 73 23.77 7.92 -7.16
N ALA A 74 24.71 8.71 -7.70
CA ALA A 74 24.91 8.86 -9.14
C ALA A 74 25.24 7.53 -9.84
N GLU A 75 25.84 6.59 -9.12
CA GLU A 75 26.22 5.25 -9.57
C GLU A 75 25.02 4.35 -9.93
N VAL A 76 23.84 4.60 -9.34
CA VAL A 76 22.60 3.84 -9.62
C VAL A 76 21.56 4.66 -10.39
N ALA A 77 21.84 5.92 -10.71
CA ALA A 77 20.88 6.87 -11.28
C ALA A 77 20.27 6.44 -12.63
N ASN A 78 20.92 5.55 -13.38
CA ASN A 78 20.44 5.02 -14.66
C ASN A 78 19.85 3.61 -14.58
N SER A 79 19.68 3.04 -13.38
CA SER A 79 19.12 1.70 -13.19
C SER A 79 17.60 1.67 -13.43
N LEU A 80 17.08 0.49 -13.78
CA LEU A 80 15.63 0.25 -13.90
C LEU A 80 14.90 0.54 -12.57
N GLU A 81 15.54 0.24 -11.44
CA GLU A 81 15.04 0.50 -10.09
C GLU A 81 14.79 2.01 -9.87
N VAL A 82 15.68 2.87 -10.37
CA VAL A 82 15.53 4.32 -10.30
C VAL A 82 14.36 4.83 -11.16
N SER A 83 14.08 4.19 -12.30
CA SER A 83 12.92 4.57 -13.11
C SER A 83 11.60 4.36 -12.34
N THR A 84 11.45 3.24 -11.64
CA THR A 84 10.26 2.99 -10.80
C THR A 84 10.19 3.94 -9.60
N PHE A 85 11.32 4.19 -8.94
CA PHE A 85 11.42 5.13 -7.82
C PHE A 85 11.06 6.57 -8.21
N ARG A 86 11.61 7.06 -9.33
CA ARG A 86 11.42 8.45 -9.80
C ARG A 86 10.07 8.67 -10.48
N PHE A 87 9.68 7.79 -11.41
CA PHE A 87 8.53 8.04 -12.28
C PHE A 87 7.25 7.44 -11.72
N LEU A 88 7.29 6.20 -11.25
CA LEU A 88 6.10 5.54 -10.71
C LEU A 88 5.84 5.93 -9.25
N ARG A 89 6.88 6.39 -8.53
CA ARG A 89 6.83 6.76 -7.11
C ARG A 89 6.14 5.67 -6.28
N GLN A 90 6.45 4.43 -6.63
CA GLN A 90 5.83 3.23 -6.10
C GLN A 90 6.90 2.33 -5.50
N VAL A 91 6.61 1.79 -4.33
CA VAL A 91 7.51 0.84 -3.66
C VAL A 91 7.59 -0.46 -4.45
N THR A 92 8.79 -1.02 -4.59
CA THR A 92 9.00 -2.35 -5.13
C THR A 92 10.01 -3.14 -4.32
N VAL A 93 9.94 -4.47 -4.41
CA VAL A 93 11.01 -5.36 -3.93
C VAL A 93 12.34 -4.92 -4.56
N GLY A 94 13.41 -5.00 -3.76
CA GLY A 94 14.75 -4.53 -4.12
C GLY A 94 15.07 -3.13 -3.58
N MET A 95 14.08 -2.26 -3.40
CA MET A 95 14.31 -0.89 -2.92
C MET A 95 14.98 -0.86 -1.54
N THR A 96 15.85 0.12 -1.36
CA THR A 96 16.52 0.42 -0.09
C THR A 96 15.57 1.09 0.90
N LYS A 97 15.85 0.92 2.19
CA LYS A 97 15.12 1.61 3.28
C LYS A 97 15.04 3.13 3.09
N GLU A 98 16.12 3.77 2.62
CA GLU A 98 16.14 5.21 2.36
C GLU A 98 15.15 5.61 1.25
N GLN A 99 15.10 4.85 0.15
CA GLN A 99 14.11 5.08 -0.92
C GLN A 99 12.67 4.92 -0.39
N ILE A 100 12.43 3.91 0.44
CA ILE A 100 11.11 3.72 1.07
C ILE A 100 10.74 4.93 1.94
N GLN A 101 11.66 5.43 2.76
CA GLN A 101 11.41 6.59 3.62
C GLN A 101 11.23 7.89 2.83
N ILE A 102 11.90 8.04 1.69
CA ILE A 102 11.67 9.16 0.78
C ILE A 102 10.26 9.11 0.20
N LEU A 103 9.81 7.94 -0.27
CA LEU A 103 8.49 7.78 -0.89
C LEU A 103 7.34 7.85 0.12
N LEU A 104 7.46 7.10 1.22
CA LEU A 104 6.34 6.84 2.13
C LEU A 104 6.44 7.58 3.46
N GLY A 105 7.59 8.19 3.76
CA GLY A 105 7.89 8.69 5.09
C GLY A 105 8.17 7.57 6.10
N PRO A 106 8.18 7.91 7.41
CA PRO A 106 8.43 6.93 8.46
C PRO A 106 7.29 5.90 8.52
N PRO A 107 7.60 4.63 8.84
CA PRO A 107 6.56 3.62 9.03
C PRO A 107 5.76 3.90 10.30
N ALA A 108 4.50 3.44 10.32
CA ALA A 108 3.65 3.52 11.51
C ALA A 108 4.16 2.61 12.64
N ALA A 109 4.80 1.49 12.28
CA ALA A 109 5.52 0.62 13.19
C ALA A 109 6.64 -0.10 12.46
N ALA A 110 7.73 -0.42 13.17
CA ALA A 110 8.82 -1.24 12.67
C ALA A 110 9.20 -2.27 13.74
N THR A 111 9.51 -3.50 13.31
CA THR A 111 9.95 -4.57 14.22
C THR A 111 11.02 -5.44 13.59
N THR A 112 11.99 -5.85 14.40
CA THR A 112 13.02 -6.85 14.08
C THR A 112 12.82 -8.14 14.88
N ASP A 113 11.79 -8.21 15.72
CA ASP A 113 11.44 -9.43 16.45
C ASP A 113 10.86 -10.44 15.46
N SER A 114 11.52 -11.59 15.35
CA SER A 114 11.13 -12.65 14.40
C SER A 114 9.71 -13.16 14.63
N ALA A 115 9.24 -13.21 15.89
CA ALA A 115 7.89 -13.66 16.20
C ALA A 115 6.83 -12.65 15.71
N GLU A 116 7.10 -11.35 15.87
CA GLU A 116 6.21 -10.30 15.36
C GLU A 116 6.28 -10.19 13.83
N VAL A 117 7.45 -10.41 13.21
CA VAL A 117 7.57 -10.47 11.74
C VAL A 117 6.72 -11.62 11.18
N GLU A 118 6.78 -12.81 11.78
CA GLU A 118 5.96 -13.97 11.40
C GLU A 118 4.46 -13.66 11.51
N LYS A 119 4.06 -13.10 12.64
CA LYS A 119 2.66 -12.70 12.89
C LYS A 119 2.17 -11.67 11.89
N LEU A 120 3.00 -10.69 11.51
CA LEU A 120 2.67 -9.70 10.49
C LEU A 120 2.50 -10.33 9.11
N ALA A 121 3.28 -11.37 8.78
CA ALA A 121 3.21 -12.07 7.49
C ALA A 121 2.05 -13.05 7.36
N ARG A 122 1.36 -13.39 8.46
CA ARG A 122 0.15 -14.24 8.47
C ARG A 122 0.35 -15.51 7.62
N GLY A 123 -0.60 -15.84 6.74
CA GLY A 123 -0.53 -16.99 5.84
C GLY A 123 0.61 -16.94 4.82
N TYR A 124 1.20 -15.77 4.57
CA TYR A 124 2.34 -15.60 3.66
C TYR A 124 3.70 -15.82 4.33
N TRP A 125 3.74 -16.13 5.63
CA TRP A 125 4.99 -16.34 6.37
C TRP A 125 5.98 -17.31 5.67
N PRO A 126 5.58 -18.49 5.15
CA PRO A 126 6.52 -19.39 4.50
C PRO A 126 7.29 -18.73 3.32
N ALA A 127 6.60 -17.90 2.53
CA ALA A 127 7.21 -17.20 1.41
C ALA A 127 8.08 -16.03 1.87
N VAL A 128 7.60 -15.23 2.83
CA VAL A 128 8.34 -14.11 3.43
C VAL A 128 9.63 -14.61 4.08
N LYS A 129 9.57 -15.73 4.83
CA LYS A 129 10.73 -16.35 5.44
C LYS A 129 11.73 -16.85 4.40
N ALA A 130 11.26 -17.48 3.31
CA ALA A 130 12.11 -17.95 2.23
C ALA A 130 12.86 -16.80 1.51
N SER A 131 12.31 -15.57 1.54
CA SER A 131 12.98 -14.37 1.01
C SER A 131 14.12 -13.84 1.90
N GLY A 132 14.29 -14.39 3.12
CA GLY A 132 15.31 -13.95 4.07
C GLY A 132 14.91 -12.74 4.92
N ALA A 133 13.61 -12.46 5.05
CA ALA A 133 13.10 -11.36 5.86
C ALA A 133 13.52 -11.45 7.34
N LYS A 134 14.05 -10.36 7.87
CA LYS A 134 14.47 -10.21 9.29
C LYS A 134 13.77 -9.05 10.00
N GLU A 135 13.15 -8.16 9.24
CA GLU A 135 12.50 -6.96 9.74
C GLU A 135 11.24 -6.67 8.94
N ALA A 136 10.24 -6.08 9.61
CA ALA A 136 8.99 -5.69 8.99
C ALA A 136 8.63 -4.25 9.35
N TRP A 137 8.22 -3.48 8.34
CA TRP A 137 7.64 -2.15 8.50
C TRP A 137 6.16 -2.19 8.16
N VAL A 138 5.36 -1.47 8.94
CA VAL A 138 3.91 -1.36 8.76
C VAL A 138 3.57 0.06 8.30
N TYR A 139 2.79 0.14 7.24
CA TYR A 139 2.29 1.39 6.67
C TYR A 139 0.74 1.42 6.71
N PRO A 140 0.14 2.62 6.56
CA PRO A 140 -1.31 2.76 6.40
C PRO A 140 -1.88 1.87 5.30
N GLN A 141 -3.21 1.70 5.30
CA GLN A 141 -3.93 0.86 4.31
C GLN A 141 -3.49 -0.60 4.28
N GLY A 142 -2.91 -1.05 5.39
CA GLY A 142 -2.58 -2.44 5.60
C GLY A 142 -1.34 -2.93 4.86
N TRP A 143 -0.46 -2.02 4.43
CA TRP A 143 0.79 -2.40 3.78
C TRP A 143 1.84 -2.86 4.79
N ARG A 144 2.53 -3.96 4.47
CA ARG A 144 3.68 -4.46 5.23
C ARG A 144 4.84 -4.71 4.26
N LEU A 145 5.99 -4.13 4.59
CA LEU A 145 7.22 -4.27 3.83
C LEU A 145 8.19 -5.09 4.65
N TYR A 146 8.77 -6.12 4.06
CA TYR A 146 9.71 -7.01 4.72
C TYR A 146 11.12 -6.78 4.19
N PHE A 147 12.09 -6.77 5.08
CA PHE A 147 13.47 -6.41 4.75
C PHE A 147 14.43 -7.53 5.09
N ALA A 148 15.39 -7.75 4.18
CA ALA A 148 16.66 -8.38 4.50
C ALA A 148 17.71 -7.27 4.51
N ASP A 149 18.27 -7.03 5.69
CA ASP A 149 19.27 -5.99 5.94
C ASP A 149 18.78 -4.59 5.50
N ALA A 150 19.26 -4.07 4.36
CA ALA A 150 18.94 -2.73 3.88
C ALA A 150 17.86 -2.69 2.78
N ARG A 151 17.39 -3.83 2.27
CA ARG A 151 16.52 -3.89 1.07
C ARG A 151 15.21 -4.62 1.33
N VAL A 152 14.15 -4.17 0.65
CA VAL A 152 12.85 -4.84 0.63
C VAL A 152 13.00 -6.17 -0.10
N VAL A 153 12.56 -7.26 0.53
CA VAL A 153 12.57 -8.62 -0.03
C VAL A 153 11.18 -9.18 -0.28
N ASP A 154 10.16 -8.66 0.41
CA ASP A 154 8.78 -9.08 0.23
C ASP A 154 7.80 -7.97 0.63
N ILE A 155 6.58 -8.03 0.09
CA ILE A 155 5.52 -7.04 0.35
C ILE A 155 4.18 -7.76 0.46
N THR A 156 3.45 -7.45 1.53
CA THR A 156 2.06 -7.93 1.71
C THR A 156 1.11 -6.78 2.01
N GLN A 157 -0.16 -6.97 1.70
CA GLN A 157 -1.24 -6.07 2.08
C GLN A 157 -2.38 -6.85 2.71
N TYR A 158 -2.86 -6.35 3.85
CA TYR A 158 -4.08 -6.83 4.51
C TYR A 158 -4.96 -5.64 4.87
N LEU A 159 -5.99 -5.40 4.06
CA LEU A 159 -7.00 -4.38 4.27
C LEU A 159 -8.35 -5.04 4.53
N GLU A 160 -8.84 -4.90 5.75
CA GLU A 160 -10.21 -5.27 6.12
C GLU A 160 -11.11 -4.06 5.84
N ARG A 161 -11.92 -4.13 4.78
CA ARG A 161 -12.99 -3.15 4.56
C ARG A 161 -14.16 -3.54 5.46
N LYS A 162 -14.38 -2.77 6.54
CA LYS A 162 -15.57 -2.85 7.38
C LYS A 162 -16.73 -2.10 6.76
#